data_AF-A0A3M5ST98-F1
#
_entry.id   AF-A0A3M5ST98-F1
#
_cell.length_a   1.000
_cell.length_b   1.000
_cell.length_c   1.000
_cell.angle_alpha   90.00
_cell.angle_beta   90.00
_cell.angle_gamma   90.00
#
_symmetry.space_group_name_H-M   'P 1'
#
loop_
_entity.id
_entity.type
_entity.pdbx_description
1 polymer ?
#
loop_
_entity_poly.entity_id
_entity_poly.type
_entity_poly.pdbx_seq_one_letter_code
_entity_poly.pdbx_strand_id
1 'polypeptide(L)'
;CTAVTDVCQLTGRISISGMVERYLRYSTIALIMSALMLRYFYLQSQWRKQQQGELRARIESLQARIRPHFLFNTLNSIASLVASDPVKAEQAVLDLSDLFRASLAKPGSLVTWSEELALAKRYLSIEQYRLGERLQLDWRVSAIPDDLPIPQLTLQPLLENALIYGIAPRIDGGVVTVEA
;
A
#
# COMPACT_ATOMS: atom_id res chain seq x y z
N CYS A 1 -63.02 40.67 -53.62
CA CYS A 1 -63.01 39.49 -52.72
C CYS A 1 -61.83 38.55 -53.01
N THR A 2 -60.61 39.07 -53.05
CA THR A 2 -59.38 38.28 -53.36
C THR A 2 -58.38 38.24 -52.20
N ALA A 3 -58.56 39.05 -51.16
CA ALA A 3 -57.63 39.10 -50.01
C ALA A 3 -57.84 37.99 -48.96
N VAL A 4 -59.03 37.37 -48.91
CA VAL A 4 -59.35 36.33 -47.91
C VAL A 4 -58.88 34.94 -48.36
N THR A 5 -58.76 34.71 -49.67
CA THR A 5 -58.28 33.44 -50.24
C THR A 5 -56.77 33.25 -50.11
N ASP A 6 -55.98 34.33 -50.12
CA ASP A 6 -54.51 34.25 -49.95
C ASP A 6 -54.08 33.96 -48.51
N VAL A 7 -54.80 34.51 -47.51
CA VAL A 7 -54.48 34.28 -46.08
C VAL A 7 -54.76 32.82 -45.66
N CYS A 8 -55.77 32.18 -46.28
CA CYS A 8 -56.12 30.79 -46.00
C CYS A 8 -55.15 29.79 -46.67
N GLN A 9 -54.48 30.16 -47.77
CA GLN A 9 -53.46 29.32 -48.41
C GLN A 9 -52.09 29.37 -47.71
N LEU A 10 -51.76 30.45 -47.00
CA LEU A 10 -50.54 30.56 -46.20
C LEU A 10 -50.59 29.79 -44.87
N THR A 11 -51.78 29.60 -44.30
CA THR A 11 -51.99 28.87 -43.03
C THR A 11 -52.21 27.37 -43.23
N GLY A 12 -52.74 26.94 -44.38
CA GLY A 12 -53.00 25.52 -44.69
C GLY A 12 -51.79 24.68 -45.13
N ARG A 13 -50.58 25.25 -45.14
CA ARG A 13 -49.34 24.59 -45.57
C ARG A 13 -48.27 24.51 -44.49
N ILE A 14 -48.66 24.48 -43.20
CA ILE A 14 -47.80 23.83 -42.19
C ILE A 14 -47.85 22.33 -42.49
N SER A 15 -47.04 21.94 -43.46
CA SER A 15 -46.96 20.57 -43.95
C SER A 15 -46.67 19.64 -42.77
N ILE A 16 -47.57 18.69 -42.52
CA ILE A 16 -47.38 17.59 -41.54
C ILE A 16 -46.01 16.93 -41.75
N SER A 17 -45.55 16.86 -43.00
CA SER A 17 -44.22 16.38 -43.37
C SER A 17 -43.08 17.23 -42.78
N GLY A 18 -43.20 18.56 -42.71
CA GLY A 18 -42.19 19.43 -42.10
C GLY A 18 -42.17 19.34 -40.56
N MET A 19 -43.32 19.05 -39.94
CA MET A 19 -43.39 18.81 -38.50
C MET A 19 -42.76 17.46 -38.13
N VAL A 20 -43.07 16.41 -38.89
CA VAL A 20 -42.46 15.07 -38.75
C VAL A 20 -40.95 15.12 -38.96
N GLU A 21 -40.47 15.84 -39.98
CA GLU A 21 -39.03 16.01 -40.23
C GLU A 21 -38.32 16.71 -39.05
N ARG A 22 -38.95 17.73 -38.46
CA ARG A 22 -38.40 18.45 -37.31
C ARG A 22 -38.33 17.55 -36.05
N TYR A 23 -39.36 16.75 -35.78
CA TYR A 23 -39.35 15.80 -34.67
C TYR A 23 -38.31 14.68 -34.86
N LEU A 24 -38.17 14.15 -36.08
CA LEU A 24 -37.14 13.15 -36.40
C LEU A 24 -35.73 13.72 -36.17
N ARG A 25 -35.45 14.93 -36.66
CA ARG A 25 -34.16 15.60 -36.42
C ARG A 25 -33.86 15.76 -34.93
N TYR A 26 -34.82 16.25 -34.12
CA TYR A 26 -34.57 16.38 -32.68
C TYR A 26 -34.43 15.04 -31.95
N SER A 27 -35.19 14.01 -32.34
CA SER A 27 -35.06 12.67 -31.76
C SER A 27 -33.69 12.03 -32.05
N THR A 28 -33.17 12.20 -33.27
CA THR A 28 -31.85 11.68 -33.64
C THR A 28 -30.73 12.41 -32.89
N ILE A 29 -30.81 13.74 -32.76
CA ILE A 29 -29.87 14.53 -31.95
C ILE A 29 -29.94 14.09 -30.48
N ALA A 30 -31.13 13.93 -29.91
CA ALA A 30 -31.31 13.49 -28.53
C ALA A 30 -30.74 12.08 -28.30
N LEU A 31 -30.93 11.16 -29.25
CA LEU A 31 -30.37 9.82 -29.20
C LEU A 31 -28.83 9.84 -29.22
N ILE A 32 -28.23 10.64 -30.12
CA ILE A 32 -26.77 10.80 -30.21
C ILE A 32 -26.23 11.40 -28.92
N MET A 33 -26.85 12.48 -28.41
CA MET A 33 -26.43 13.12 -27.17
C MET A 33 -26.56 12.18 -25.97
N SER A 34 -27.63 11.40 -25.89
CA SER A 34 -27.83 10.38 -24.86
C SER A 34 -26.76 9.29 -24.92
N ALA A 35 -26.45 8.78 -26.12
CA ALA A 35 -25.41 7.78 -26.32
C ALA A 35 -24.01 8.31 -25.92
N LEU A 36 -23.68 9.55 -26.29
CA LEU A 36 -22.43 10.21 -25.89
C LEU A 36 -22.36 10.40 -24.38
N MET A 37 -23.46 10.81 -23.74
CA MET A 37 -23.54 10.98 -22.29
C MET A 37 -23.34 9.65 -21.56
N LEU A 38 -24.00 8.58 -21.99
CA LEU A 38 -23.81 7.23 -21.45
C LEU A 38 -22.36 6.75 -21.62
N ARG A 39 -21.75 6.98 -22.80
CA ARG A 39 -20.34 6.65 -23.05
C ARG A 39 -19.40 7.42 -22.12
N TYR A 40 -19.65 8.71 -21.91
CA TYR A 40 -18.90 9.54 -20.99
C TYR A 40 -19.00 9.01 -19.55
N PHE A 41 -20.20 8.74 -19.05
CA PHE A 41 -20.36 8.18 -17.70
C PHE A 41 -19.74 6.79 -17.55
N TYR A 42 -19.82 5.95 -18.58
CA TYR A 42 -19.19 4.64 -18.60
C TYR A 42 -17.67 4.75 -18.47
N LEU A 43 -17.03 5.61 -19.28
CA LEU A 43 -15.60 5.87 -19.19
C LEU A 43 -15.24 6.47 -17.83
N GLN A 44 -15.97 7.48 -17.36
CA GLN A 44 -15.74 8.09 -16.04
C GLN A 44 -15.84 7.09 -14.88
N SER A 45 -16.72 6.08 -15.00
CA SER A 45 -16.83 5.00 -14.02
C SER A 45 -15.62 4.07 -14.05
N GLN A 46 -15.15 3.69 -15.25
CA GLN A 46 -13.95 2.86 -15.43
C GLN A 46 -12.71 3.55 -14.86
N TRP A 47 -12.52 4.84 -15.16
CA TRP A 47 -11.40 5.62 -14.63
C TRP A 47 -11.40 5.67 -13.10
N ARG A 48 -12.57 5.88 -12.48
CA ARG A 48 -12.70 5.86 -11.01
C ARG A 48 -12.37 4.50 -10.42
N LYS A 49 -12.80 3.40 -11.06
CA LYS A 49 -12.47 2.04 -10.61
C LYS A 49 -10.97 1.75 -10.72
N GLN A 50 -10.32 2.18 -11.80
CA GLN A 50 -8.87 2.03 -11.96
C GLN A 50 -8.11 2.82 -10.90
N GLN A 51 -8.45 4.09 -10.68
CA GLN A 51 -7.81 4.90 -9.63
C GLN A 51 -8.00 4.30 -8.22
N GLN A 52 -9.19 3.79 -7.92
CA GLN A 52 -9.43 3.10 -6.64
C GLN A 52 -8.64 1.79 -6.54
N GLY A 53 -8.52 1.03 -7.62
CA GLY A 53 -7.73 -0.20 -7.67
C GLY A 53 -6.25 0.07 -7.46
N GLU A 54 -5.69 1.07 -8.14
CA GLU A 54 -4.30 1.49 -7.97
C GLU A 54 -4.02 2.01 -6.55
N LEU A 55 -4.93 2.81 -5.98
CA LEU A 55 -4.79 3.31 -4.62
C LEU A 55 -4.86 2.18 -3.60
N ARG A 56 -5.81 1.24 -3.76
CA ARG A 56 -5.92 0.06 -2.90
C ARG A 56 -4.67 -0.81 -3.01
N ALA A 57 -4.19 -1.10 -4.21
CA ALA A 57 -2.97 -1.86 -4.42
C ALA A 57 -1.74 -1.14 -3.81
N ARG A 58 -1.67 0.19 -3.88
CA ARG A 58 -0.65 0.98 -3.20
C ARG A 58 -0.75 0.86 -1.68
N ILE A 59 -1.94 1.01 -1.11
CA ILE A 59 -2.17 0.87 0.33
C ILE A 59 -1.81 -0.55 0.76
N GLU A 60 -2.25 -1.58 0.06
CA GLU A 60 -1.92 -2.98 0.33
C GLU A 60 -0.40 -3.22 0.21
N SER A 61 0.28 -2.63 -0.77
CA SER A 61 1.75 -2.74 -0.90
C SER A 61 2.51 -2.05 0.23
N LEU A 62 1.97 -0.94 0.75
CA LEU A 62 2.52 -0.23 1.90
C LEU A 62 2.24 -1.00 3.20
N GLN A 63 1.05 -1.59 3.33
CA GLN A 63 0.68 -2.46 4.45
C GLN A 63 1.49 -3.75 4.44
N ALA A 64 1.77 -4.34 3.28
CA ALA A 64 2.58 -5.55 3.15
C ALA A 64 4.04 -5.35 3.65
N ARG A 65 4.54 -4.11 3.67
CA ARG A 65 5.86 -3.77 4.24
C ARG A 65 5.89 -3.86 5.77
N ILE A 66 4.73 -3.85 6.42
CA ILE A 66 4.57 -3.98 7.86
C ILE A 66 3.92 -5.33 8.12
N ARG A 67 4.62 -6.25 8.78
CA ARG A 67 4.01 -7.50 9.22
C ARG A 67 3.10 -7.24 10.42
N PRO A 68 1.77 -7.30 10.25
CA PRO A 68 0.85 -6.94 11.34
C PRO A 68 1.04 -7.86 12.54
N HIS A 69 1.32 -9.14 12.28
CA HIS A 69 1.58 -10.12 13.31
C HIS A 69 2.85 -9.84 14.12
N PHE A 70 3.94 -9.39 13.47
CA PHE A 70 5.15 -8.98 14.19
C PHE A 70 4.84 -7.78 15.09
N LEU A 71 4.15 -6.77 14.56
CA LEU A 71 3.76 -5.58 15.32
C LEU A 71 2.96 -5.93 16.58
N PHE A 72 1.89 -6.71 16.45
CA PHE A 72 1.07 -7.09 17.60
C PHE A 72 1.84 -7.92 18.62
N ASN A 73 2.68 -8.85 18.18
CA ASN A 73 3.50 -9.65 19.09
C ASN A 73 4.52 -8.80 19.84
N THR A 74 5.20 -7.90 19.14
CA THR A 74 6.15 -6.99 19.76
C THR A 74 5.48 -6.10 20.79
N LEU A 75 4.30 -5.54 20.49
CA LEU A 75 3.54 -4.74 21.45
C LEU A 75 3.13 -5.54 22.69
N ASN A 76 2.74 -6.81 22.52
CA ASN A 76 2.41 -7.69 23.64
C ASN A 76 3.65 -7.99 24.51
N SER A 77 4.80 -8.27 23.88
CA SER A 77 6.07 -8.45 24.59
C SER A 77 6.45 -7.19 25.36
N ILE A 78 6.34 -6.01 24.75
CA ILE A 78 6.58 -4.72 25.42
C ILE A 78 5.63 -4.54 26.60
N ALA A 79 4.33 -4.79 26.43
CA ALA A 79 3.35 -4.68 27.51
C ALA A 79 3.69 -5.58 28.70
N SER A 80 4.21 -6.79 28.45
CA SER A 80 4.70 -7.68 29.51
C SER A 80 5.96 -7.14 30.20
N LEU A 81 6.87 -6.50 29.44
CA LEU A 81 8.09 -5.91 29.97
C LEU A 81 7.82 -4.68 30.85
N VAL A 82 6.75 -3.92 30.60
CA VAL A 82 6.43 -2.73 31.42
C VAL A 82 6.31 -3.07 32.90
N ALA A 83 5.77 -4.26 33.23
CA ALA A 83 5.60 -4.69 34.61
C ALA A 83 6.89 -5.29 35.22
N SER A 84 7.71 -5.98 34.42
CA SER A 84 8.88 -6.71 34.91
C SER A 84 10.21 -5.96 34.80
N ASP A 85 10.40 -5.20 33.71
CA ASP A 85 11.61 -4.46 33.37
C ASP A 85 11.27 -3.22 32.52
N PRO A 86 10.88 -2.11 33.17
CA PRO A 86 10.44 -0.89 32.48
C PRO A 86 11.52 -0.29 31.57
N VAL A 87 12.80 -0.45 31.93
CA VAL A 87 13.93 0.08 31.14
C VAL A 87 14.05 -0.66 29.81
N LYS A 88 13.92 -2.00 29.82
CA LYS A 88 13.86 -2.77 28.58
C LYS A 88 12.60 -2.48 27.77
N ALA A 89 11.45 -2.25 28.43
CA ALA A 89 10.23 -1.87 27.74
C ALA A 89 10.40 -0.55 26.96
N GLU A 90 11.03 0.46 27.58
CA GLU A 90 11.37 1.73 26.94
C GLU A 90 12.30 1.51 25.73
N GLN A 91 13.39 0.75 25.91
CA GLN A 91 14.32 0.46 24.82
C GLN A 91 13.63 -0.28 23.66
N ALA A 92 12.76 -1.24 23.95
CA ALA A 92 12.02 -1.99 22.95
C ALA A 92 11.05 -1.10 22.14
N VAL A 93 10.44 -0.08 22.77
CA VAL A 93 9.61 0.91 22.07
C VAL A 93 10.45 1.77 21.12
N LEU A 94 11.64 2.18 21.55
CA LEU A 94 12.57 2.95 20.70
C LEU A 94 13.05 2.10 19.51
N ASP A 95 13.48 0.87 19.76
CA ASP A 95 13.92 -0.07 18.73
C ASP A 95 12.79 -0.35 17.72
N LEU A 96 11.55 -0.51 18.20
CA LEU A 96 10.38 -0.70 17.34
C LEU A 96 10.12 0.55 16.48
N SER A 97 10.25 1.74 17.06
CA SER A 97 10.07 3.01 16.36
C SER A 97 11.09 3.20 15.24
N ASP A 98 12.35 2.81 15.48
CA ASP A 98 13.41 2.86 14.47
C ASP A 98 13.16 1.86 13.33
N LEU A 99 12.73 0.64 13.64
CA LEU A 99 12.33 -0.35 12.63
C LEU A 99 11.14 0.13 11.78
N PHE A 100 10.13 0.73 12.40
CA PHE A 100 9.01 1.32 11.67
C PHE A 100 9.44 2.43 10.73
N ARG A 101 10.31 3.31 11.21
CA ARG A 101 10.86 4.41 10.40
C ARG A 101 11.59 3.87 9.18
N ALA A 102 12.39 2.82 9.35
CA ALA A 102 13.10 2.16 8.25
C ALA A 102 12.14 1.45 7.26
N SER A 103 11.08 0.79 7.75
CA SER A 103 10.05 0.15 6.89
C SER A 103 9.26 1.14 6.04
N LEU A 104 9.03 2.34 6.57
CA LEU A 104 8.34 3.44 5.87
C LEU A 104 9.25 4.26 4.95
N ALA A 105 10.56 4.00 4.95
CA ALA A 105 11.49 4.66 4.04
C ALA A 105 11.18 4.31 2.58
N LYS A 106 11.64 5.17 1.66
CA LYS A 106 11.44 4.94 0.23
C LYS A 106 12.09 3.60 -0.17
N PRO A 107 11.41 2.76 -0.96
CA PRO A 107 11.99 1.54 -1.50
C PRO A 107 13.34 1.81 -2.17
N GLY A 108 14.38 1.04 -1.82
CA GLY A 108 15.70 1.19 -2.43
C GLY A 108 16.51 2.40 -1.93
N SER A 109 16.13 3.00 -0.78
CA SER A 109 17.03 3.88 -0.05
C SER A 109 18.34 3.15 0.25
N LEU A 110 19.47 3.83 0.01
CA LEU A 110 20.78 3.36 0.43
C LEU A 110 21.07 3.88 1.83
N VAL A 111 21.59 3.01 2.67
CA VAL A 111 22.09 3.29 4.02
C VAL A 111 23.52 2.76 4.11
N THR A 112 24.26 3.20 5.11
CA THR A 112 25.59 2.61 5.35
C THR A 112 25.45 1.19 5.90
N TRP A 113 26.46 0.34 5.69
CA TRP A 113 26.50 -0.99 6.28
C TRP A 113 26.33 -0.96 7.80
N SER A 114 26.96 0.01 8.46
CA SER A 114 26.82 0.24 9.90
C SER A 114 25.39 0.52 10.33
N GLU A 115 24.63 1.32 9.57
CA GLU A 115 23.21 1.60 9.83
C GLU A 115 22.34 0.34 9.64
N GLU A 116 22.55 -0.40 8.56
CA GLU A 116 21.82 -1.65 8.29
C GLU A 116 22.11 -2.71 9.36
N LEU A 117 23.37 -2.85 9.79
CA LEU A 117 23.77 -3.76 10.85
C LEU A 117 23.18 -3.34 12.20
N ALA A 118 23.16 -2.04 12.52
CA ALA A 118 22.55 -1.54 13.74
C ALA A 118 21.04 -1.82 13.76
N LEU A 119 20.36 -1.63 12.63
CA LEU A 119 18.94 -1.93 12.47
C LEU A 119 18.65 -3.43 12.62
N ALA A 120 19.49 -4.28 12.03
CA ALA A 120 19.43 -5.73 12.18
C ALA A 120 19.60 -6.19 13.63
N LYS A 121 20.52 -5.57 14.39
CA LYS A 121 20.70 -5.84 15.82
C LYS A 121 19.47 -5.45 16.63
N ARG A 122 18.84 -4.31 16.35
CA ARG A 122 17.58 -3.87 16.99
C ARG A 122 16.41 -4.80 16.67
N TYR A 123 16.35 -5.32 15.45
CA TYR A 123 15.35 -6.34 15.09
C TYR A 123 15.51 -7.60 15.94
N LEU A 124 16.73 -8.12 16.06
CA LEU A 124 17.00 -9.31 16.84
C LEU A 124 16.87 -9.09 18.37
N SER A 125 17.14 -7.89 18.89
CA SER A 125 16.92 -7.57 20.31
C SER A 125 15.43 -7.66 20.67
N ILE A 126 14.55 -7.13 19.82
CA ILE A 126 13.11 -7.23 19.99
C ILE A 126 12.65 -8.69 19.97
N GLU A 127 13.12 -9.46 19.00
CA GLU A 127 12.80 -10.88 18.89
C GLU A 127 13.33 -11.70 20.06
N GLN A 128 14.44 -11.28 20.66
CA GLN A 128 14.99 -11.90 21.87
C GLN A 128 14.10 -11.67 23.09
N TYR A 129 13.41 -10.53 23.22
CA TYR A 129 12.41 -10.36 24.28
C TYR A 129 11.23 -11.33 24.15
N ARG A 130 10.90 -11.74 22.92
CA ARG A 130 9.82 -12.68 22.64
C ARG A 130 10.24 -14.13 22.83
N LEU A 131 11.43 -14.48 22.34
CA LEU A 131 11.93 -15.86 22.34
C LEU A 131 12.71 -16.22 23.61
N GLY A 132 13.13 -15.22 24.39
CA GLY A 132 13.91 -15.41 25.60
C GLY A 132 15.20 -16.17 25.33
N GLU A 133 15.51 -17.12 26.21
CA GLU A 133 16.73 -17.94 26.12
C GLU A 133 16.78 -18.87 24.89
N ARG A 134 15.65 -19.06 24.18
CA ARG A 134 15.60 -19.87 22.96
C ARG A 134 16.31 -19.22 21.77
N LEU A 135 16.56 -17.91 21.81
CA LEU A 135 17.28 -17.21 20.77
C LEU A 135 18.66 -16.80 21.25
N GLN A 136 19.69 -17.48 20.73
CA GLN A 136 21.08 -17.10 20.91
C GLN A 136 21.59 -16.43 19.64
N LEU A 137 22.39 -15.38 19.80
CA LEU A 137 22.90 -14.56 18.69
C LEU A 137 24.42 -14.63 18.68
N ASP A 138 25.01 -14.90 17.51
CA ASP A 138 26.45 -14.89 17.29
C ASP A 138 26.78 -13.98 16.10
N TRP A 139 27.47 -12.86 16.37
CA TRP A 139 27.82 -11.86 15.38
C TRP A 139 29.31 -11.96 15.04
N ARG A 140 29.62 -12.38 13.82
CA ARG A 140 30.98 -12.51 13.28
C ARG A 140 31.13 -11.65 12.02
N VAL A 141 30.97 -10.35 12.20
CA VAL A 141 31.07 -9.36 11.13
C VAL A 141 32.36 -8.59 11.34
N SER A 142 33.36 -8.79 10.47
CA SER A 142 34.67 -8.12 10.62
C SER A 142 35.28 -7.62 9.31
N ALA A 143 34.79 -8.07 8.16
CA ALA A 143 35.42 -7.79 6.87
C ALA A 143 34.75 -6.70 6.01
N ILE A 144 33.63 -6.10 6.47
CA ILE A 144 32.86 -5.13 5.68
C ILE A 144 33.11 -3.69 6.16
N PRO A 145 33.46 -2.74 5.27
CA PRO A 145 33.56 -1.32 5.60
C PRO A 145 32.25 -0.74 6.13
N ASP A 146 32.31 0.04 7.21
CA ASP A 146 31.13 0.61 7.87
C ASP A 146 30.33 1.58 7.01
N ASP A 147 30.98 2.23 6.03
CA ASP A 147 30.42 3.23 5.12
C ASP A 147 29.94 2.63 3.79
N LEU A 148 30.07 1.32 3.59
CA LEU A 148 29.63 0.65 2.37
C LEU A 148 28.13 0.88 2.15
N PRO A 149 27.71 1.46 1.01
CA PRO A 149 26.30 1.69 0.74
C PRO A 149 25.59 0.37 0.42
N ILE A 150 24.51 0.09 1.14
CA ILE A 150 23.66 -1.08 0.95
C ILE A 150 22.19 -0.66 0.90
N PRO A 151 21.32 -1.34 0.13
CA PRO A 151 19.89 -1.10 0.22
C PRO A 151 19.38 -1.37 1.63
N GLN A 152 18.58 -0.45 2.16
CA GLN A 152 17.98 -0.60 3.49
C GLN A 152 17.07 -1.82 3.56
N LEU A 153 17.06 -2.50 4.71
CA LEU A 153 16.29 -3.73 4.97
C LEU A 153 16.72 -4.92 4.09
N THR A 154 18.00 -5.00 3.75
CA THR A 154 18.56 -6.16 3.04
C THR A 154 18.76 -7.35 3.99
N LEU A 155 19.22 -7.11 5.22
CA LEU A 155 19.48 -8.18 6.20
C LEU A 155 18.18 -8.69 6.84
N GLN A 156 17.19 -7.81 7.00
CA GLN A 156 15.96 -8.13 7.73
C GLN A 156 15.23 -9.38 7.20
N PRO A 157 14.98 -9.56 5.88
CA PRO A 157 14.33 -10.75 5.35
C PRO A 157 15.10 -12.05 5.64
N LEU A 158 16.44 -11.99 5.64
CA LEU A 158 17.29 -13.15 5.92
C LEU A 158 17.18 -13.56 7.39
N LEU A 159 17.27 -12.60 8.29
CA LEU A 159 17.13 -12.81 9.74
C LEU A 159 15.72 -13.30 10.08
N GLU A 160 14.71 -12.70 9.47
CA GLU A 160 13.32 -13.10 9.64
C GLU A 160 13.11 -14.56 9.21
N ASN A 161 13.64 -14.96 8.05
CA ASN A 161 13.58 -16.35 7.60
C ASN A 161 14.30 -17.30 8.58
N ALA A 162 15.47 -16.92 9.10
CA ALA A 162 16.19 -17.71 10.08
C ALA A 162 15.39 -17.90 11.38
N LEU A 163 14.69 -16.86 11.85
CA LEU A 163 13.85 -16.96 13.05
C LEU A 163 12.60 -17.80 12.82
N ILE A 164 11.88 -17.59 11.72
CA ILE A 164 10.60 -18.25 11.45
C ILE A 164 10.77 -19.72 11.16
N TYR A 165 11.75 -20.06 10.33
CA TYR A 165 11.94 -21.44 9.89
C TYR A 165 13.00 -22.17 10.70
N GLY A 166 13.94 -21.45 11.33
CA GLY A 166 15.01 -22.04 12.12
C GLY A 166 14.69 -22.14 13.62
N ILE A 167 14.28 -21.04 14.25
CA ILE A 167 14.17 -20.96 15.73
C ILE A 167 12.74 -21.23 16.22
N ALA A 168 11.73 -20.57 15.63
CA ALA A 168 10.35 -20.65 16.10
C ALA A 168 9.80 -22.09 16.20
N PRO A 169 10.09 -23.02 15.26
CA PRO A 169 9.60 -24.40 15.33
C PRO A 169 10.35 -25.27 16.35
N ARG A 170 11.55 -24.87 16.81
CA ARG A 170 12.40 -25.67 17.70
C ARG A 170 12.12 -25.34 19.16
N ILE A 171 11.64 -26.31 19.93
CA ILE A 171 11.32 -26.14 21.35
C ILE A 171 12.56 -25.67 22.13
N ASP A 172 13.71 -26.30 21.91
CA ASP A 172 14.97 -25.98 22.59
C ASP A 172 15.62 -24.67 22.11
N GLY A 173 15.06 -24.03 21.07
CA GLY A 173 15.63 -22.84 20.46
C GLY A 173 16.85 -23.14 19.56
N GLY A 174 17.75 -22.17 19.44
CA GLY A 174 18.97 -22.29 18.65
C GLY A 174 19.80 -21.01 18.57
N VAL A 175 20.91 -21.11 17.83
CA VAL A 175 21.83 -20.00 17.57
C VAL A 175 21.60 -19.47 16.16
N VAL A 176 21.44 -18.16 16.02
CA VAL A 176 21.51 -17.46 14.74
C VAL A 176 22.90 -16.84 14.62
N THR A 177 23.71 -17.39 13.71
CA THR A 177 25.04 -16.87 13.42
C THR A 177 24.99 -15.98 12.18
N VAL A 178 25.52 -14.76 12.30
CA VAL A 178 25.66 -13.81 11.19
C VAL A 178 27.14 -13.64 10.90
N GLU A 179 27.60 -14.12 9.74
CA GLU A 179 29.01 -14.11 9.33
C GLU A 179 29.21 -13.28 8.05
N ALA A 180 30.23 -12.42 8.05
CA ALA A 180 30.64 -11.63 6.89
C ALA A 180 32.11 -11.18 6.95
#